data_AF-A0A352A8D8-F1
#
_entry.id   AF-A0A352A8D8-F1
#
_cell.length_a   1.000
_cell.length_b   1.000
_cell.length_c   1.000
_cell.angle_alpha   90.00
_cell.angle_beta   90.00
_cell.angle_gamma   90.00
#
_symmetry.space_group_name_H-M   'P 1'
#
loop_
_entity.id
_entity.type
_entity.pdbx_description
1 polymer ?
#
loop_
_entity_poly.entity_id
_entity_poly.type
_entity_poly.pdbx_seq_one_letter_code
_entity_poly.pdbx_strand_id
1 'polypeptide(L)'
;TIHPIRTTGFVIGVPQTFRYFQKMQERITKFVVDNSNVDEKVLLKYMYDTDEIANDVGTVLNSEEVVEIGLIDEIGGFKEALAKLRQMINESE
;
A
#
# COMPACT_ATOMS: atom_id res chain seq x y z
N THR A 1 0.83 -6.56 -3.86
CA THR A 1 1.82 -5.85 -4.70
C THR A 1 1.69 -4.36 -4.43
N ILE A 2 2.79 -3.62 -4.51
CA ILE A 2 2.80 -2.16 -4.37
C ILE A 2 3.22 -1.60 -5.72
N HIS A 3 2.42 -0.71 -6.31
CA HIS A 3 2.71 -0.10 -7.60
C HIS A 3 2.13 1.32 -7.65
N PRO A 4 2.66 2.21 -8.52
CA PRO A 4 2.12 3.56 -8.65
C PRO A 4 0.78 3.51 -9.38
N ILE A 5 0.03 4.61 -9.33
CA ILE A 5 -1.20 4.74 -10.08
C ILE A 5 -0.92 4.59 -11.58
N ARG A 6 -1.82 3.90 -12.27
CA ARG A 6 -1.73 3.66 -13.72
C ARG A 6 -2.97 4.19 -14.40
N THR A 7 -2.79 4.61 -15.65
CA THR A 7 -3.87 5.01 -16.53
C THR A 7 -3.62 4.40 -17.91
N THR A 8 -4.67 4.00 -18.60
CA THR A 8 -4.61 3.40 -19.94
C THR A 8 -5.61 4.08 -20.86
N GLY A 9 -5.29 4.20 -22.15
CA GLY A 9 -6.15 4.81 -23.16
C GLY A 9 -5.67 6.20 -23.58
N PHE A 10 -6.59 7.02 -24.11
CA PHE A 10 -6.25 8.36 -24.58
C PHE A 10 -5.99 9.30 -23.39
N VAL A 11 -4.76 9.79 -23.28
CA VAL A 11 -4.34 10.74 -22.25
C VAL A 11 -3.96 12.06 -22.89
N ILE A 12 -4.50 13.15 -22.36
CA ILE A 12 -4.09 14.50 -22.75
C ILE A 12 -2.79 14.82 -22.00
N GLY A 13 -1.65 14.78 -22.70
CA GLY A 13 -0.30 15.00 -22.16
C GLY A 13 0.04 16.44 -21.76
N VAL A 14 -0.91 17.17 -21.17
CA VAL A 14 -0.70 18.54 -20.67
C VAL A 14 -0.22 18.52 -19.21
N PRO A 15 0.57 19.51 -18.75
CA PRO A 15 1.09 19.56 -17.37
C PRO A 15 0.03 19.42 -16.27
N GLN A 16 -1.20 19.86 -16.54
CA GLN A 16 -2.34 19.75 -15.64
C GLN A 16 -2.69 18.29 -15.35
N THR A 17 -2.67 17.43 -16.37
CA THR A 17 -2.94 15.99 -16.25
C THR A 17 -1.89 15.31 -15.38
N PHE A 18 -0.60 15.62 -15.60
CA PHE A 18 0.48 15.07 -14.77
C PHE A 18 0.39 15.53 -13.32
N ARG A 19 0.10 16.81 -13.05
CA ARG A 19 -0.10 17.31 -11.69
C ARG A 19 -1.30 16.66 -11.00
N TYR A 20 -2.36 16.38 -11.75
CA TYR A 20 -3.52 15.66 -11.22
C TYR A 20 -3.14 14.25 -10.77
N PHE A 21 -2.39 13.51 -11.61
CA PHE A 21 -1.89 12.18 -11.25
C PHE A 21 -0.96 12.22 -10.03
N GLN A 22 -0.04 13.18 -9.98
CA GLN A 22 0.86 13.32 -8.83
C GLN A 22 0.07 13.56 -7.53
N LYS A 23 -0.91 14.48 -7.53
CA LYS A 23 -1.76 14.73 -6.36
C LYS A 23 -2.59 13.52 -5.95
N MET A 24 -3.05 12.74 -6.91
CA MET A 24 -3.78 11.50 -6.63
C MET A 24 -2.87 10.47 -5.97
N GLN A 25 -1.66 10.28 -6.49
CA GLN A 25 -0.64 9.41 -5.92
C GLN A 25 -0.29 9.84 -4.49
N GLU A 26 -0.02 11.13 -4.27
CA GLU A 26 0.28 11.70 -2.95
C GLU A 26 -0.86 11.44 -1.95
N ARG A 27 -2.12 11.63 -2.37
CA ARG A 27 -3.29 11.37 -1.51
C ARG A 27 -3.41 9.90 -1.11
N ILE A 28 -3.20 8.98 -2.05
CA ILE A 28 -3.25 7.53 -1.78
C ILE A 28 -2.10 7.14 -0.86
N THR A 29 -0.88 7.59 -1.17
CA THR A 29 0.31 7.31 -0.36
C THR A 29 0.11 7.80 1.08
N LYS A 30 -0.37 9.04 1.24
CA LYS A 30 -0.67 9.61 2.55
C LYS A 30 -1.74 8.83 3.30
N PHE A 31 -2.82 8.41 2.63
CA PHE A 31 -3.86 7.61 3.26
C PHE A 31 -3.30 6.29 3.80
N VAL A 32 -2.44 5.61 3.04
CA VAL A 32 -1.80 4.36 3.49
C VAL A 32 -0.91 4.61 4.70
N VAL A 33 -0.03 5.61 4.64
CA VAL A 33 0.89 5.97 5.74
C VAL A 33 0.12 6.39 7.00
N ASP A 34 -0.93 7.20 6.86
CA ASP A 34 -1.73 7.68 8.00
C ASP A 34 -2.54 6.54 8.68
N ASN A 35 -2.72 5.38 8.02
CA ASN A 35 -3.52 4.25 8.51
C ASN A 35 -2.69 2.95 8.66
N SER A 36 -1.36 3.05 8.67
CA SER A 36 -0.47 1.92 8.92
C SER A 36 0.79 2.40 9.63
N ASN A 37 1.70 1.49 9.94
CA ASN A 37 2.98 1.82 10.58
C ASN A 37 4.12 1.97 9.57
N VAL A 38 3.81 1.98 8.26
CA VAL A 38 4.81 2.04 7.19
C VAL A 38 5.45 3.42 7.08
N ASP A 39 6.78 3.45 6.91
CA ASP A 39 7.47 4.68 6.54
C ASP A 39 7.17 5.06 5.08
N GLU A 40 6.84 6.32 4.84
CA GLU A 40 6.50 6.81 3.50
C GLU A 40 7.62 6.55 2.47
N LYS A 41 8.89 6.71 2.86
CA LYS A 41 10.01 6.48 1.94
C LYS A 41 10.16 5.01 1.61
N VAL A 42 9.92 4.12 2.58
CA VAL A 42 9.92 2.67 2.36
C VAL A 42 8.79 2.29 1.41
N LEU A 43 7.58 2.81 1.63
CA LEU A 43 6.43 2.59 0.75
C LEU A 43 6.71 3.05 -0.68
N LEU A 44 7.27 4.25 -0.85
CA LEU A 44 7.63 4.79 -2.17
C LEU A 44 8.77 4.00 -2.83
N LYS A 45 9.75 3.52 -2.05
CA LYS A 45 10.83 2.67 -2.57
C LYS A 45 10.25 1.42 -3.25
N TYR A 46 9.40 0.67 -2.54
CA TYR A 46 8.75 -0.52 -3.11
C TYR A 46 7.79 -0.21 -4.24
N MET A 47 7.18 0.97 -4.24
CA MET A 47 6.29 1.40 -5.31
C MET A 47 7.02 1.65 -6.63
N TYR A 48 8.22 2.24 -6.59
CA TYR A 48 8.99 2.59 -7.79
C TYR A 48 10.08 1.58 -8.15
N ASP A 49 10.25 0.53 -7.35
CA ASP A 49 11.14 -0.57 -7.68
C ASP A 49 10.71 -1.28 -8.98
N THR A 50 11.68 -1.86 -9.69
CA THR A 50 11.48 -2.55 -10.98
C THR A 50 11.89 -4.02 -10.94
N ASP A 51 12.46 -4.48 -9.84
CA ASP A 51 13.14 -5.77 -9.79
C ASP A 51 12.18 -6.97 -9.80
N GLU A 52 10.93 -6.80 -9.37
CA GLU A 52 10.01 -7.94 -9.11
C GLU A 52 8.84 -8.09 -10.13
N ILE A 53 8.57 -7.10 -10.98
CA ILE A 53 7.45 -7.19 -11.95
C ILE A 53 7.96 -7.00 -13.39
N ALA A 54 8.02 -8.10 -14.14
CA ALA A 54 8.45 -8.08 -15.53
C ALA A 54 7.54 -7.18 -16.39
N ASN A 55 8.12 -6.13 -16.97
CA ASN A 55 7.47 -5.08 -17.79
C ASN A 55 6.65 -4.05 -17.01
N ASP A 56 6.88 -3.90 -15.72
CA ASP A 56 6.10 -3.00 -14.89
C ASP A 56 6.91 -2.36 -13.77
N VAL A 57 6.36 -1.30 -13.17
CA VAL A 57 6.89 -0.70 -11.94
C VAL A 57 6.08 -1.18 -10.75
N GLY A 58 6.77 -1.51 -9.67
CA GLY A 58 6.22 -1.99 -8.42
C GLY A 58 6.88 -3.28 -7.94
N THR A 59 6.59 -3.63 -6.69
CA THR A 59 7.14 -4.79 -6.01
C THR A 59 6.05 -5.78 -5.61
N VAL A 60 6.34 -7.08 -5.74
CA VAL A 60 5.59 -8.14 -5.07
C VAL A 60 6.28 -8.43 -3.75
N LEU A 61 5.58 -8.19 -2.64
CA LEU A 61 6.10 -8.49 -1.30
C LEU A 61 5.47 -9.79 -0.80
N ASN A 62 6.26 -10.60 -0.12
CA ASN A 62 5.76 -11.71 0.68
C ASN A 62 5.14 -11.19 2.00
N SER A 63 4.42 -12.06 2.68
CA SER A 63 3.69 -11.72 3.90
C SER A 63 4.58 -11.16 5.01
N GLU A 64 5.78 -11.73 5.17
CA GLU A 64 6.74 -11.38 6.19
C GLU A 64 7.31 -9.98 5.96
N GLU A 65 7.66 -9.65 4.71
CA GLU A 65 8.09 -8.33 4.31
C GLU A 65 7.01 -7.27 4.57
N VAL A 66 5.74 -7.59 4.29
CA VAL A 66 4.63 -6.66 4.52
C VAL A 66 4.46 -6.32 6.01
N VAL A 67 4.69 -7.30 6.90
CA VAL A 67 4.74 -7.06 8.36
C VAL A 67 5.96 -6.24 8.73
N GLU A 68 7.14 -6.60 8.23
CA GLU A 68 8.41 -5.94 8.56
C GLU A 68 8.39 -4.45 8.22
N ILE A 69 7.81 -4.09 7.06
CA ILE A 69 7.69 -2.68 6.65
C ILE A 69 6.59 -1.95 7.40
N GLY A 70 5.75 -2.62 8.20
CA GLY A 70 4.68 -2.01 8.99
C GLY A 70 3.40 -1.73 8.21
N LEU A 71 3.21 -2.34 7.04
CA LEU A 71 1.99 -2.15 6.25
C LEU A 71 0.81 -2.99 6.81
N ILE A 72 1.11 -4.11 7.48
CA ILE A 72 0.15 -4.89 8.28
C ILE A 72 0.77 -5.23 9.64
N ASP A 73 -0.07 -5.44 10.66
CA ASP A 73 0.41 -5.70 12.02
C ASP A 73 0.87 -7.15 12.25
N GLU A 74 0.19 -8.13 11.66
CA GLU A 74 0.51 -9.55 11.85
C GLU A 74 0.02 -10.45 10.70
N ILE A 75 0.63 -11.63 10.58
CA ILE A 75 0.15 -12.72 9.72
C ILE A 75 -0.67 -13.66 10.59
N GLY A 76 -1.88 -13.98 10.15
CA GLY A 76 -2.78 -14.87 10.88
C GLY A 76 -3.77 -15.57 9.98
N GLY A 77 -4.48 -16.53 10.57
CA GLY A 77 -5.59 -17.22 9.93
C GLY A 77 -6.94 -16.72 10.45
N PHE A 78 -8.00 -17.38 9.98
CA PHE A 78 -9.37 -17.04 10.36
C PHE A 78 -9.62 -17.22 11.86
N LYS A 79 -8.98 -18.22 12.49
CA LYS A 79 -9.12 -18.49 13.93
C LYS A 79 -8.58 -17.33 14.76
N GLU A 80 -7.40 -16.83 14.39
CA GLU A 80 -6.72 -15.71 15.04
C GLU A 80 -7.55 -14.43 14.88
N ALA A 81 -8.04 -14.17 13.66
CA ALA A 81 -8.92 -13.03 13.39
C ALA A 81 -10.20 -13.05 14.24
N LEU A 82 -10.87 -14.21 14.34
CA LEU A 82 -12.09 -14.34 15.16
C LEU A 82 -11.79 -14.19 16.66
N ALA A 83 -10.66 -14.71 17.13
CA ALA A 83 -10.23 -14.54 18.51
C ALA A 83 -9.98 -13.06 18.82
N LYS A 84 -9.27 -12.34 17.94
CA LYS A 84 -9.00 -10.90 18.11
C LYS A 84 -10.28 -10.07 18.10
N LEU A 85 -11.22 -10.36 17.20
CA LEU A 85 -12.52 -9.69 17.17
C LEU A 85 -13.28 -9.87 18.48
N ARG A 86 -13.35 -11.11 19.01
CA ARG A 86 -14.02 -11.39 20.28
C ARG A 86 -13.33 -10.70 21.45
N GLN A 87 -12.00 -10.67 21.46
CA GLN A 87 -11.23 -9.92 22.46
C GLN A 87 -11.61 -8.43 22.43
N MET A 88 -11.65 -7.80 21.25
CA MET A 88 -11.97 -6.37 21.11
C MET A 88 -13.41 -6.05 21.54
N ILE A 89 -14.36 -6.96 21.27
CA ILE A 89 -15.74 -6.82 21.75
C ILE A 89 -15.76 -6.81 23.28
N ASN A 90 -15.08 -7.77 23.93
CA ASN A 90 -15.03 -7.86 25.38
C ASN A 90 -14.29 -6.68 26.05
N GLU A 91 -13.27 -6.11 25.40
CA GLU A 91 -12.55 -4.91 25.89
C GLU A 91 -13.37 -3.62 25.77
N SER A 92 -14.42 -3.63 24.94
CA SER A 92 -15.29 -2.47 24.70
C SER A 92 -16.55 -2.46 25.60
N GLU A 93 -16.76 -3.51 26.40
CA GLU A 93 -17.82 -3.63 27.43
C GLU A 93 -17.32 -3.16 28.80
#